data_AF-A0A4V2T2J6-F1
#
_entry.id   AF-A0A4V2T2J6-F1
#
_cell.length_a   1.000
_cell.length_b   1.000
_cell.length_c   1.000
_cell.angle_alpha   90.00
_cell.angle_beta   90.00
_cell.angle_gamma   90.00
#
_symmetry.space_group_name_H-M   'P 1'
#
loop_
_entity.id
_entity.type
_entity.pdbx_description
1 polymer ?
#
loop_
_entity_poly.entity_id
_entity_poly.type
_entity_poly.pdbx_seq_one_letter_code
_entity_poly.pdbx_strand_id
1 'polypeptide(L)'
;MEFETIRKRLISFAVTLLLISGHIYLKDYYIPQYSPYENVKYVEIAEKSDKLIEFINSKLEEPTVDNFFVIRKEIREIIKEYYALKDRQTIITKLVKNEDTLTRSQTELLQEKYNNIFIFEERYVTRILENTFKLKDFNIILRESRLNNEYKSETLDIKFKNKEFDVDLKEGQIIIYENVSDGLNLENIIARTHFLIKTGEQDYYFRRPSEGTMSITNRLITIRTNEVSLKISGDIVYIDDYVTPYK
;
A
#
# COMPACT_ATOMS: atom_id res chain seq x y z
N MET A 1 26.84 -19.60 41.11
CA MET A 1 27.38 -19.11 39.82
C MET A 1 27.28 -20.17 38.72
N GLU A 2 27.64 -21.43 38.97
CA GLU A 2 27.63 -22.48 37.94
C GLU A 2 26.24 -22.91 37.46
N PHE A 3 25.23 -22.88 38.32
CA PHE A 3 23.86 -23.32 37.99
C PHE A 3 23.19 -22.45 36.91
N GLU A 4 23.49 -21.16 36.91
CA GLU A 4 22.91 -20.19 35.97
C GLU A 4 23.57 -20.28 34.60
N THR A 5 24.88 -20.56 34.57
CA THR A 5 25.64 -20.87 33.35
C THR A 5 25.19 -22.19 32.72
N ILE A 6 24.95 -23.22 33.54
CA ILE A 6 24.43 -24.52 33.08
C ILE A 6 23.01 -24.38 32.55
N ARG A 7 22.15 -23.61 33.24
CA ARG A 7 20.78 -23.30 32.78
C ARG A 7 20.78 -22.55 31.44
N LYS A 8 21.63 -21.53 31.27
CA LYS A 8 21.75 -20.80 29.99
C LYS A 8 22.22 -21.72 28.85
N ARG A 9 23.17 -22.62 29.11
CA ARG A 9 23.65 -23.61 28.14
C ARG A 9 22.59 -24.65 27.77
N LEU A 10 21.81 -25.12 28.74
CA LEU A 10 20.71 -26.06 28.50
C LEU A 10 19.57 -25.41 27.69
N ILE A 11 19.24 -24.15 27.97
CA ILE A 11 18.24 -23.40 27.18
C ILE A 11 18.76 -23.16 25.77
N SER A 12 20.01 -22.72 25.61
CA SER A 12 20.64 -22.54 24.29
C SER A 12 20.68 -23.86 23.50
N PHE A 13 21.00 -24.97 24.15
CA PHE A 13 21.00 -26.30 23.54
C PHE A 13 19.59 -26.76 23.17
N ALA A 14 18.58 -26.54 24.02
CA ALA A 14 17.19 -26.88 23.74
C ALA A 14 16.58 -26.03 22.62
N VAL A 15 16.92 -24.74 22.54
CA VAL A 15 16.53 -23.84 21.44
C VAL A 15 17.21 -24.26 20.15
N THR A 16 18.49 -24.61 20.19
CA THR A 16 19.23 -25.14 19.05
C THR A 16 18.64 -26.48 18.59
N LEU A 17 18.25 -27.36 19.51
CA LEU A 17 17.56 -28.61 19.19
C LEU A 17 16.16 -28.35 18.62
N LEU A 18 15.40 -27.36 19.10
CA LEU A 18 14.10 -26.98 18.53
C LEU A 18 14.23 -26.40 17.13
N LEU A 19 15.30 -25.63 16.85
CA LEU A 19 15.60 -25.07 15.53
C LEU A 19 16.10 -26.14 14.56
N ILE A 20 16.94 -27.08 15.01
CA ILE A 20 17.48 -28.16 14.18
C ILE A 20 16.43 -29.27 13.96
N SER A 21 15.58 -29.55 14.95
CA SER A 21 14.72 -30.74 14.90
C SER A 21 13.48 -30.59 14.04
N GLY A 22 13.02 -29.38 13.68
CA GLY A 22 12.08 -29.12 12.58
C GLY A 22 10.79 -29.97 12.46
N HIS A 23 10.49 -30.86 13.40
CA HIS A 23 9.52 -31.96 13.31
C HIS A 23 8.74 -32.19 14.61
N ILE A 24 8.91 -31.35 15.63
CA ILE A 24 7.99 -31.38 16.77
C ILE A 24 6.80 -30.48 16.43
N TYR A 25 5.70 -31.16 16.07
CA TYR A 25 4.36 -30.65 15.82
C TYR A 25 3.95 -29.48 16.76
N LEU A 26 4.18 -28.25 16.32
CA LEU A 26 3.35 -27.10 16.68
C LEU A 26 2.37 -26.89 15.53
N LYS A 27 1.29 -27.67 15.54
CA LYS A 27 0.25 -27.64 14.48
C LYS A 27 -0.39 -26.25 14.29
N ASP A 28 -0.17 -25.32 15.22
CA ASP A 28 -0.70 -23.95 15.22
C ASP A 28 0.37 -22.86 15.05
N TYR A 29 1.66 -23.21 14.94
CA TYR A 29 2.73 -22.25 14.63
C TYR A 29 3.51 -22.76 13.43
N TYR A 30 3.10 -22.28 12.25
CA TYR A 30 3.93 -22.37 11.05
C TYR A 30 5.21 -21.56 11.31
N ILE A 31 6.27 -22.24 11.73
CA ILE A 31 7.63 -21.68 11.70
C ILE A 31 8.13 -22.02 10.30
N PRO A 32 8.19 -21.07 9.36
CA PRO A 32 8.69 -21.38 8.03
C PRO A 32 10.12 -21.88 8.15
N GLN A 33 10.34 -23.14 7.71
CA GLN A 33 11.68 -23.69 7.55
C GLN A 33 12.45 -22.80 6.57
N TYR A 34 13.60 -22.29 7.00
CA TYR A 34 14.52 -21.46 6.23
C TYR A 34 13.87 -20.25 5.56
N SER A 35 13.55 -19.23 6.35
CA SER A 35 13.39 -17.89 5.79
C SER A 35 14.77 -17.40 5.32
N PRO A 36 14.96 -16.98 4.04
CA PRO A 36 16.24 -16.42 3.58
C PRO A 36 16.65 -15.14 4.33
N TYR A 37 15.78 -14.66 5.23
CA TYR A 37 15.93 -13.47 6.04
C TYR A 37 16.39 -13.74 7.48
N GLU A 38 16.88 -14.94 7.81
CA GLU A 38 17.40 -15.30 9.15
C GLU A 38 18.47 -14.34 9.67
N ASN A 39 19.20 -13.67 8.78
CA ASN A 39 20.30 -12.77 9.11
C ASN A 39 19.96 -11.27 9.02
N VAL A 40 18.71 -10.91 8.71
CA VAL A 40 18.32 -9.50 8.55
C VAL A 40 18.42 -8.77 9.90
N LYS A 41 19.16 -7.66 9.91
CA LYS A 41 19.34 -6.82 11.10
C LYS A 41 18.53 -5.54 11.01
N TYR A 42 18.08 -5.05 12.17
CA TYR A 42 17.42 -3.75 12.31
C TYR A 42 18.17 -2.62 11.59
N VAL A 43 19.49 -2.54 11.76
CA VAL A 43 20.32 -1.47 11.16
C VAL A 43 20.26 -1.52 9.64
N GLU A 44 20.27 -2.71 9.05
CA GLU A 44 20.23 -2.89 7.59
C GLU A 44 18.89 -2.43 7.02
N ILE A 45 17.77 -2.78 7.66
CA ILE A 45 16.43 -2.32 7.23
C ILE A 45 16.33 -0.80 7.37
N ALA A 46 16.82 -0.24 8.49
CA ALA A 46 16.78 1.19 8.74
C ALA A 46 17.58 1.97 7.68
N GLU A 47 18.80 1.53 7.36
CA GLU A 47 19.65 2.15 6.34
C GLU A 47 19.07 2.01 4.93
N LYS A 48 18.52 0.84 4.57
CA LYS A 48 17.84 0.64 3.28
C LYS A 48 16.64 1.58 3.14
N SER A 49 15.86 1.74 4.21
CA SER A 49 14.70 2.64 4.24
C SER A 49 15.13 4.09 4.03
N ASP A 50 16.20 4.55 4.69
CA ASP A 50 16.70 5.92 4.53
C ASP A 50 17.20 6.18 3.10
N LYS A 51 17.99 5.24 2.55
CA LYS A 51 18.47 5.33 1.16
C LYS A 51 17.32 5.36 0.16
N LEU A 52 16.28 4.55 0.38
CA LEU A 52 15.11 4.54 -0.48
C LEU A 52 14.35 5.87 -0.39
N ILE A 53 14.14 6.41 0.81
CA ILE A 53 13.47 7.70 1.00
C ILE A 53 14.25 8.82 0.33
N GLU A 54 15.57 8.84 0.48
CA GLU A 54 16.46 9.79 -0.20
C GLU A 54 16.36 9.66 -1.73
N PHE A 55 16.39 8.43 -2.23
CA PHE A 55 16.23 8.14 -3.65
C PHE A 55 14.89 8.65 -4.19
N ILE A 56 13.78 8.33 -3.54
CA ILE A 56 12.44 8.81 -3.94
C ILE A 56 12.43 10.33 -3.99
N ASN A 57 12.92 11.01 -2.94
CA ASN A 57 12.98 12.46 -2.88
C ASN A 57 13.79 13.08 -4.03
N SER A 58 14.95 12.49 -4.35
CA SER A 58 15.80 12.96 -5.45
C SER A 58 15.13 12.87 -6.83
N LYS A 59 14.06 12.08 -6.96
CA LYS A 59 13.31 11.84 -8.21
C LYS A 59 11.91 12.42 -8.20
N LEU A 60 11.48 13.13 -7.15
CA LEU A 60 10.10 13.62 -7.02
C LEU A 60 9.74 14.72 -8.03
N GLU A 61 10.69 15.56 -8.43
CA GLU A 61 10.43 16.65 -9.38
C GLU A 61 10.23 16.14 -10.81
N GLU A 62 10.93 15.06 -11.17
CA GLU A 62 10.85 14.42 -12.49
C GLU A 62 10.59 12.92 -12.33
N PRO A 63 9.36 12.52 -11.97
CA PRO A 63 9.06 11.12 -11.76
C PRO A 63 9.01 10.38 -13.11
N THR A 64 9.51 9.15 -13.13
CA THR A 64 9.47 8.29 -14.32
C THR A 64 8.88 6.94 -13.98
N VAL A 65 8.31 6.30 -15.00
CA VAL A 65 7.80 4.92 -14.93
C VAL A 65 8.90 3.95 -14.48
N ASP A 66 10.11 4.08 -15.04
CA ASP A 66 11.23 3.20 -14.70
C ASP A 66 11.64 3.33 -13.23
N ASN A 67 11.77 4.57 -12.74
CA ASN A 67 12.09 4.82 -11.33
C ASN A 67 10.98 4.32 -10.41
N PHE A 68 9.71 4.42 -10.81
CA PHE A 68 8.60 3.85 -10.06
C PHE A 68 8.76 2.34 -9.85
N PHE A 69 9.14 1.60 -10.89
CA PHE A 69 9.37 0.15 -10.77
C PHE A 69 10.54 -0.20 -9.87
N VAL A 70 11.63 0.58 -9.94
CA VAL A 70 12.76 0.45 -9.02
C VAL A 70 12.30 0.68 -7.58
N ILE A 71 11.62 1.79 -7.31
CA ILE A 71 11.07 2.13 -5.99
C ILE A 71 10.18 1.00 -5.48
N ARG A 72 9.21 0.54 -6.29
CA ARG A 72 8.28 -0.54 -5.93
C ARG A 72 8.99 -1.83 -5.56
N LYS A 73 10.03 -2.20 -6.31
CA LYS A 73 10.82 -3.41 -6.03
C LYS A 73 11.52 -3.28 -4.69
N GLU A 74 12.19 -2.16 -4.44
CA GLU A 74 12.89 -1.91 -3.18
C GLU A 74 11.92 -1.87 -1.99
N ILE A 75 10.76 -1.21 -2.13
CA ILE A 75 9.68 -1.23 -1.13
C ILE A 75 9.30 -2.66 -0.77
N ARG A 76 9.03 -3.53 -1.77
CA ARG A 76 8.64 -4.93 -1.51
C ARG A 76 9.71 -5.68 -0.73
N GLU A 77 10.99 -5.50 -1.05
CA GLU A 77 12.07 -6.18 -0.33
C GLU A 77 12.21 -5.68 1.11
N ILE A 78 12.15 -4.36 1.33
CA ILE A 78 12.18 -3.78 2.69
C ILE A 78 10.99 -4.26 3.52
N ILE A 79 9.79 -4.33 2.93
CA ILE A 79 8.58 -4.82 3.61
C ILE A 79 8.74 -6.29 4.03
N LYS A 80 9.25 -7.14 3.13
CA LYS A 80 9.52 -8.56 3.46
C LYS A 80 10.51 -8.69 4.61
N GLU A 81 11.60 -7.94 4.56
CA GLU A 81 12.63 -7.91 5.60
C GLU A 81 12.08 -7.41 6.95
N TYR A 82 11.26 -6.36 6.93
CA TYR A 82 10.59 -5.81 8.11
C TYR A 82 9.68 -6.85 8.78
N TYR A 83 8.81 -7.51 8.02
CA TYR A 83 7.92 -8.53 8.57
C TYR A 83 8.69 -9.76 9.06
N ALA A 84 9.73 -10.21 8.35
CA ALA A 84 10.58 -11.30 8.81
C ALA A 84 11.24 -10.99 10.17
N LEU A 85 11.72 -9.75 10.35
CA LEU A 85 12.29 -9.31 11.62
C LEU A 85 11.24 -9.26 12.75
N LYS A 86 10.04 -8.77 12.45
CA LYS A 86 8.92 -8.70 13.41
C LYS A 86 8.41 -10.09 13.83
N ASP A 87 8.31 -11.01 12.89
CA ASP A 87 7.89 -12.39 13.15
C ASP A 87 8.92 -13.11 14.02
N ARG A 88 10.21 -12.94 13.71
CA ARG A 88 11.31 -13.43 14.55
C ARG A 88 11.23 -12.86 15.97
N GLN A 89 10.99 -11.56 16.13
CA GLN A 89 10.81 -10.94 17.45
C GLN A 89 9.64 -11.58 18.22
N THR A 90 8.52 -11.84 17.53
CA THR A 90 7.34 -12.47 18.13
C THR A 90 7.63 -13.89 18.61
N ILE A 91 8.36 -14.68 17.81
CA ILE A 91 8.75 -16.05 18.15
C ILE A 91 9.76 -16.07 19.31
N ILE A 92 10.81 -15.25 19.24
CA ILE A 92 11.85 -15.17 20.28
C ILE A 92 11.25 -14.70 21.60
N THR A 93 10.43 -13.64 21.61
CA THR A 93 9.79 -13.12 22.83
C THR A 93 8.91 -14.17 23.51
N LYS A 94 8.25 -15.04 22.73
CA LYS A 94 7.42 -16.13 23.26
C LYS A 94 8.23 -17.29 23.84
N LEU A 95 9.41 -17.58 23.29
CA LEU A 95 10.18 -18.79 23.61
C LEU A 95 11.33 -18.55 24.60
N VAL A 96 11.99 -17.40 24.52
CA VAL A 96 13.24 -17.13 25.23
C VAL A 96 13.24 -15.66 25.63
N LYS A 97 12.94 -15.34 26.90
CA LYS A 97 13.11 -13.98 27.44
C LYS A 97 14.59 -13.59 27.39
N ASN A 98 15.06 -13.11 26.24
CA ASN A 98 16.48 -12.86 25.94
C ASN A 98 16.71 -11.46 25.34
N GLU A 99 17.95 -10.98 25.44
CA GLU A 99 18.41 -9.62 25.10
C GLU A 99 18.46 -9.31 23.58
N ASP A 100 18.29 -10.30 22.71
CA ASP A 100 18.31 -10.15 21.23
C ASP A 100 16.97 -9.65 20.63
N THR A 101 16.01 -9.26 21.47
CA THR A 101 14.75 -8.65 21.01
C THR A 101 14.96 -7.18 20.65
N LEU A 102 14.33 -6.71 19.56
CA LEU A 102 14.30 -5.28 19.28
C LEU A 102 13.83 -4.50 20.50
N THR A 103 14.55 -3.43 20.82
CA THR A 103 14.08 -2.49 21.84
C THR A 103 12.78 -1.85 21.38
N ARG A 104 12.03 -1.30 22.33
CA ARG A 104 10.84 -0.49 22.02
C ARG A 104 11.18 0.65 21.05
N SER A 105 12.28 1.36 21.27
CA SER A 105 12.72 2.45 20.39
C SER A 105 13.06 1.98 18.97
N GLN A 106 13.71 0.82 18.82
CA GLN A 106 13.99 0.24 17.50
C GLN A 106 12.70 -0.17 16.78
N THR A 107 11.74 -0.71 17.52
CA THR A 107 10.43 -1.09 16.96
C THR A 107 9.66 0.13 16.48
N GLU A 108 9.62 1.20 17.29
CA GLU A 108 8.99 2.47 16.96
C GLU A 108 9.65 3.11 15.73
N LEU A 109 10.99 3.14 15.66
CA LEU A 109 11.69 3.70 14.50
C LEU A 109 11.44 2.91 13.21
N LEU A 110 11.44 1.58 13.26
CA LEU A 110 11.12 0.79 12.06
C LEU A 110 9.68 1.01 11.61
N GLN A 111 8.74 1.14 12.55
CA GLN A 111 7.35 1.46 12.21
C GLN A 111 7.24 2.85 11.57
N GLU A 112 7.98 3.83 12.08
CA GLU A 112 8.05 5.17 11.50
C GLU A 112 8.61 5.14 10.07
N LYS A 113 9.75 4.47 9.86
CA LYS A 113 10.37 4.32 8.53
C LYS A 113 9.45 3.61 7.55
N TYR A 114 8.79 2.54 8.00
CA TYR A 114 7.77 1.83 7.23
C TYR A 114 6.65 2.79 6.80
N ASN A 115 6.07 3.54 7.73
CA ASN A 115 5.03 4.53 7.42
C ASN A 115 5.52 5.62 6.44
N ASN A 116 6.74 6.12 6.64
CA ASN A 116 7.34 7.12 5.77
C ASN A 116 7.51 6.60 4.34
N ILE A 117 7.91 5.34 4.14
CA ILE A 117 8.00 4.73 2.81
C ILE A 117 6.66 4.84 2.06
N PHE A 118 5.52 4.53 2.70
CA PHE A 118 4.20 4.66 2.05
C PHE A 118 3.85 6.10 1.72
N ILE A 119 4.19 7.05 2.60
CA ILE A 119 3.97 8.49 2.36
C ILE A 119 4.78 8.95 1.14
N PHE A 120 6.05 8.56 1.05
CA PHE A 120 6.92 8.93 -0.06
C PHE A 120 6.50 8.24 -1.37
N GLU A 121 6.09 6.98 -1.31
CA GLU A 121 5.52 6.27 -2.45
C GLU A 121 4.26 6.96 -2.97
N GLU A 122 3.33 7.31 -2.08
CA GLU A 122 2.10 8.03 -2.44
C GLU A 122 2.42 9.36 -3.11
N ARG A 123 3.33 10.16 -2.53
CA ARG A 123 3.79 11.41 -3.15
C ARG A 123 4.35 11.18 -4.55
N TYR A 124 5.13 10.12 -4.75
CA TYR A 124 5.69 9.78 -6.05
C TYR A 124 4.60 9.43 -7.06
N VAL A 125 3.62 8.60 -6.67
CA VAL A 125 2.46 8.24 -7.51
C VAL A 125 1.62 9.47 -7.85
N THR A 126 1.35 10.36 -6.90
CA THR A 126 0.67 11.62 -7.16
C THR A 126 1.40 12.46 -8.20
N ARG A 127 2.73 12.61 -8.07
CA ARG A 127 3.53 13.34 -9.06
C ARG A 127 3.46 12.72 -10.44
N ILE A 128 3.45 11.39 -10.54
CA ILE A 128 3.22 10.68 -11.81
C ILE A 128 1.84 11.03 -12.39
N LEU A 129 0.79 10.95 -11.58
CA LEU A 129 -0.58 11.24 -11.99
C LEU A 129 -0.72 12.67 -12.54
N GLU A 130 -0.12 13.64 -11.86
CA GLU A 130 -0.17 15.04 -12.22
C GLU A 130 0.75 15.37 -13.41
N ASN A 131 1.98 14.88 -13.42
CA ASN A 131 2.97 15.30 -14.41
C ASN A 131 2.92 14.48 -15.69
N THR A 132 2.69 13.17 -15.59
CA THR A 132 2.66 12.25 -16.73
C THR A 132 1.26 12.16 -17.33
N PHE A 133 0.25 11.88 -16.51
CA PHE A 133 -1.14 11.71 -16.97
C PHE A 133 -1.94 13.01 -16.99
N LYS A 134 -1.40 14.12 -16.48
CA LYS A 134 -2.06 15.44 -16.44
C LYS A 134 -3.40 15.43 -15.69
N LEU A 135 -3.53 14.55 -14.69
CA LEU A 135 -4.75 14.42 -13.90
C LEU A 135 -4.74 15.35 -12.68
N LYS A 136 -5.91 15.84 -12.28
CA LYS A 136 -6.10 16.60 -11.04
C LYS A 136 -6.68 15.74 -9.92
N ASP A 137 -6.40 16.10 -8.67
CA ASP A 137 -7.01 15.44 -7.51
C ASP A 137 -8.52 15.74 -7.45
N PHE A 138 -9.35 14.71 -7.59
CA PHE A 138 -10.80 14.83 -7.50
C PHE A 138 -11.26 15.29 -6.10
N ASN A 139 -10.46 15.10 -5.06
CA ASN A 139 -10.81 15.59 -3.72
C ASN A 139 -10.91 17.12 -3.65
N ILE A 140 -10.24 17.85 -4.54
CA ILE A 140 -10.30 19.32 -4.58
C ILE A 140 -11.75 19.75 -4.86
N ILE A 141 -12.36 19.20 -5.89
CA ILE A 141 -13.75 19.55 -6.27
C ILE A 141 -14.78 18.98 -5.30
N LEU A 142 -14.51 17.83 -4.66
CA LEU A 142 -15.35 17.35 -3.55
C LEU A 142 -15.31 18.31 -2.35
N ARG A 143 -14.15 18.87 -2.01
CA ARG A 143 -14.03 19.88 -0.93
C ARG A 143 -14.78 21.16 -1.27
N GLU A 144 -14.65 21.66 -2.51
CA GLU A 144 -15.41 22.83 -2.99
C GLU A 144 -16.92 22.57 -2.90
N SER A 145 -17.37 21.41 -3.37
CA SER A 145 -18.78 21.00 -3.31
C SER A 145 -19.30 20.89 -1.88
N ARG A 146 -18.47 20.46 -0.94
CA ARG A 146 -18.83 20.39 0.47
C ARG A 146 -19.04 21.77 1.10
N LEU A 147 -18.23 22.76 0.70
CA LEU A 147 -18.34 24.14 1.19
C LEU A 147 -19.55 24.86 0.59
N ASN A 148 -19.84 24.62 -0.68
CA ASN A 148 -20.88 25.33 -1.42
C ASN A 148 -22.21 24.56 -1.52
N ASN A 149 -22.26 23.32 -1.00
CA ASN A 149 -23.30 22.31 -1.18
C ASN A 149 -23.50 21.81 -2.64
N GLU A 150 -22.86 22.46 -3.61
CA GLU A 150 -22.85 22.01 -5.00
C GLU A 150 -21.57 22.45 -5.74
N TYR A 151 -21.27 21.74 -6.81
CA TYR A 151 -20.36 22.13 -7.88
C TYR A 151 -21.06 21.81 -9.21
N LYS A 152 -20.96 22.71 -10.19
CA LYS A 152 -21.56 22.53 -11.52
C LYS A 152 -20.58 22.95 -12.60
N SER A 153 -20.51 22.14 -13.64
CA SER A 153 -19.77 22.40 -14.87
C SER A 153 -20.53 21.81 -16.06
N GLU A 154 -20.02 21.97 -17.27
CA GLU A 154 -20.66 21.40 -18.45
C GLU A 154 -20.64 19.87 -18.40
N THR A 155 -19.61 19.27 -17.83
CA THR A 155 -19.36 17.82 -17.88
C THR A 155 -19.58 17.08 -16.56
N LEU A 156 -19.65 17.80 -15.44
CA LEU A 156 -19.68 17.26 -14.09
C LEU A 156 -20.56 18.11 -13.17
N ASP A 157 -21.52 17.46 -12.51
CA ASP A 157 -22.30 18.05 -11.41
C ASP A 157 -22.05 17.27 -10.12
N ILE A 158 -21.88 17.99 -9.01
CA ILE A 158 -21.74 17.40 -7.67
C ILE A 158 -22.71 18.10 -6.74
N LYS A 159 -23.47 17.32 -5.96
CA LYS A 159 -24.31 17.82 -4.88
C LYS A 159 -23.87 17.20 -3.58
N PHE A 160 -23.77 18.02 -2.53
CA PHE A 160 -23.48 17.54 -1.19
C PHE A 160 -24.70 17.75 -0.29
N LYS A 161 -25.24 16.66 0.26
CA LYS A 161 -26.37 16.71 1.21
C LYS A 161 -26.29 15.55 2.18
N ASN A 162 -26.62 15.79 3.46
CA ASN A 162 -26.70 14.73 4.48
C ASN A 162 -25.42 13.85 4.58
N LYS A 163 -24.24 14.45 4.43
CA LYS A 163 -22.94 13.74 4.39
C LYS A 163 -22.79 12.77 3.21
N GLU A 164 -23.54 12.99 2.14
CA GLU A 164 -23.44 12.25 0.89
C GLU A 164 -23.09 13.20 -0.27
N PHE A 165 -22.11 12.80 -1.06
CA PHE A 165 -21.84 13.37 -2.38
C PHE A 165 -22.59 12.57 -3.43
N ASP A 166 -23.40 13.27 -4.22
CA ASP A 166 -24.02 12.76 -5.44
C ASP A 166 -23.33 13.42 -6.63
N VAL A 167 -22.55 12.64 -7.35
CA VAL A 167 -21.73 13.05 -8.49
C VAL A 167 -22.37 12.49 -9.76
N ASP A 168 -22.64 13.36 -10.72
CA ASP A 168 -23.16 13.01 -12.04
C ASP A 168 -22.13 13.41 -13.11
N LEU A 169 -21.53 12.41 -13.75
CA LEU A 169 -20.67 12.54 -14.91
C LEU A 169 -21.56 12.51 -16.16
N LYS A 170 -21.96 13.67 -16.65
CA LYS A 170 -22.95 13.79 -17.75
C LYS A 170 -22.53 13.03 -19.00
N GLU A 171 -21.32 13.33 -19.48
CA GLU A 171 -20.67 12.66 -20.62
C GLU A 171 -19.30 12.07 -20.23
N GLY A 172 -18.98 12.12 -18.93
CA GLY A 172 -17.73 11.63 -18.40
C GLY A 172 -17.72 10.11 -18.17
N GLN A 173 -16.51 9.57 -18.10
CA GLN A 173 -16.25 8.16 -17.92
C GLN A 173 -15.44 7.91 -16.65
N ILE A 174 -15.74 6.82 -15.96
CA ILE A 174 -14.86 6.27 -14.93
C ILE A 174 -14.14 5.07 -15.53
N ILE A 175 -12.83 5.15 -15.58
CA ILE A 175 -11.99 4.06 -16.08
C ILE A 175 -11.60 3.18 -14.90
N ILE A 176 -11.96 1.91 -15.00
CA ILE A 176 -11.60 0.86 -14.05
C ILE A 176 -10.81 -0.20 -14.81
N TYR A 177 -9.57 -0.44 -14.40
CA TYR A 177 -8.82 -1.57 -14.96
C TYR A 177 -9.10 -2.83 -14.13
N GLU A 178 -9.60 -3.89 -14.78
CA GLU A 178 -9.96 -5.19 -14.19
C GLU A 178 -9.06 -6.32 -14.73
N ASN A 179 -8.82 -7.36 -13.92
CA ASN A 179 -8.00 -8.55 -14.25
C ASN A 179 -6.61 -8.29 -14.84
N VAL A 180 -6.08 -7.13 -14.50
CA VAL A 180 -4.81 -6.65 -14.97
C VAL A 180 -3.68 -7.48 -14.37
N SER A 181 -3.00 -8.25 -15.22
CA SER A 181 -1.84 -9.04 -14.81
C SER A 181 -0.79 -8.14 -14.16
N ASP A 182 -0.01 -8.67 -13.21
CA ASP A 182 1.16 -7.97 -12.68
C ASP A 182 2.15 -7.73 -13.82
N GLY A 183 2.04 -6.56 -14.46
CA GLY A 183 2.87 -6.15 -15.58
C GLY A 183 3.68 -4.90 -15.27
N LEU A 184 4.69 -4.65 -16.10
CA LEU A 184 5.50 -3.42 -16.09
C LEU A 184 4.73 -2.20 -16.64
N ASN A 185 3.41 -2.17 -16.51
CA ASN A 185 2.60 -1.00 -16.89
C ASN A 185 2.19 -0.22 -15.63
N LEU A 186 2.58 1.05 -15.59
CA LEU A 186 2.28 1.98 -14.52
C LEU A 186 0.76 2.20 -14.36
N GLU A 187 0.02 2.26 -15.46
CA GLU A 187 -1.44 2.46 -15.46
C GLU A 187 -2.13 1.36 -14.64
N ASN A 188 -1.67 0.13 -14.79
CA ASN A 188 -2.18 -1.05 -14.11
C ASN A 188 -2.01 -0.95 -12.59
N ILE A 189 -0.86 -0.46 -12.14
CA ILE A 189 -0.56 -0.33 -10.71
C ILE A 189 -1.32 0.84 -10.10
N ILE A 190 -1.45 1.95 -10.83
CA ILE A 190 -2.23 3.11 -10.41
C ILE A 190 -3.71 2.74 -10.31
N ALA A 191 -4.23 1.98 -11.28
CA ALA A 191 -5.62 1.56 -11.28
C ALA A 191 -6.01 0.72 -10.06
N ARG A 192 -5.07 0.02 -9.41
CA ARG A 192 -5.36 -0.72 -8.16
C ARG A 192 -5.64 0.20 -6.99
N THR A 193 -5.10 1.41 -7.00
CA THR A 193 -5.15 2.36 -5.88
C THR A 193 -5.96 3.61 -6.20
N HIS A 194 -6.29 3.86 -7.48
CA HIS A 194 -6.99 5.05 -7.94
C HIS A 194 -8.07 4.69 -8.99
N PHE A 195 -9.12 5.49 -9.02
CA PHE A 195 -10.01 5.62 -10.17
C PHE A 195 -9.53 6.76 -11.05
N LEU A 196 -9.59 6.58 -12.36
CA LEU A 196 -9.40 7.68 -13.31
C LEU A 196 -10.79 8.14 -13.77
N ILE A 197 -11.04 9.43 -13.64
CA ILE A 197 -12.32 10.06 -13.98
C ILE A 197 -12.06 10.99 -15.16
N LYS A 198 -12.56 10.63 -16.33
CA LYS A 198 -12.45 11.41 -17.56
C LYS A 198 -13.71 12.25 -17.69
N THR A 199 -13.61 13.57 -17.81
CA THR A 199 -14.79 14.41 -18.03
C THR A 199 -14.80 15.08 -19.40
N GLY A 200 -13.69 15.05 -20.14
CA GLY A 200 -13.54 15.73 -21.43
C GLY A 200 -13.06 17.18 -21.31
N GLU A 201 -13.38 17.87 -20.21
CA GLU A 201 -12.82 19.18 -19.87
C GLU A 201 -11.53 19.05 -19.04
N GLN A 202 -11.58 18.21 -18.01
CA GLN A 202 -10.48 17.97 -17.10
C GLN A 202 -10.55 16.54 -16.58
N ASP A 203 -9.43 15.86 -16.64
CA ASP A 203 -9.36 14.51 -16.10
C ASP A 203 -8.87 14.52 -14.66
N TYR A 204 -9.41 13.62 -13.85
CA TYR A 204 -9.12 13.53 -12.43
C TYR A 204 -8.66 12.13 -12.03
N TYR A 205 -7.95 12.07 -10.91
CA TYR A 205 -7.73 10.84 -10.17
C TYR A 205 -8.45 10.89 -8.83
N PHE A 206 -8.96 9.75 -8.38
CA PHE A 206 -9.57 9.62 -7.06
C PHE A 206 -9.04 8.36 -6.38
N ARG A 207 -8.34 8.52 -5.25
CA ARG A 207 -7.77 7.38 -4.51
C ARG A 207 -8.89 6.49 -3.99
N ARG A 208 -8.78 5.19 -4.27
CA ARG A 208 -9.68 4.17 -3.72
C ARG A 208 -9.51 4.15 -2.20
N PRO A 209 -10.60 4.23 -1.42
CA PRO A 209 -10.50 4.20 0.03
C PRO A 209 -9.99 2.83 0.48
N SER A 210 -9.08 2.82 1.46
CA SER A 210 -8.56 1.59 2.08
C SER A 210 -9.52 0.96 3.07
N GLU A 211 -10.53 1.71 3.52
CA GLU A 211 -11.54 1.28 4.50
C GLU A 211 -12.94 1.65 4.03
N GLY A 212 -13.95 0.87 4.45
CA GLY A 212 -15.36 1.07 4.13
C GLY A 212 -15.91 0.04 3.14
N THR A 213 -17.05 0.35 2.53
CA THR A 213 -17.69 -0.50 1.53
C THR A 213 -17.72 0.20 0.18
N MET A 214 -17.45 -0.55 -0.88
CA MET A 214 -17.51 -0.08 -2.24
C MET A 214 -18.36 -1.05 -3.07
N SER A 215 -19.31 -0.53 -3.83
CA SER A 215 -20.09 -1.31 -4.79
C SER A 215 -20.07 -0.61 -6.14
N ILE A 216 -19.85 -1.38 -7.20
CA ILE A 216 -19.78 -0.90 -8.57
C ILE A 216 -20.85 -1.64 -9.36
N THR A 217 -21.64 -0.88 -10.11
CA THR A 217 -22.60 -1.38 -11.10
C THR A 217 -22.22 -0.81 -12.48
N ASN A 218 -22.97 -1.14 -13.53
CA ASN A 218 -22.65 -0.68 -14.89
C ASN A 218 -22.57 0.85 -15.06
N ARG A 219 -23.24 1.63 -14.20
CA ARG A 219 -23.26 3.11 -14.32
C ARG A 219 -23.15 3.88 -13.01
N LEU A 220 -22.86 3.18 -11.91
CA LEU A 220 -22.83 3.78 -10.58
C LEU A 220 -21.75 3.13 -9.73
N ILE A 221 -20.86 3.97 -9.20
CA ILE A 221 -19.94 3.63 -8.11
C ILE A 221 -20.51 4.20 -6.82
N THR A 222 -20.69 3.36 -5.81
CA THR A 222 -21.04 3.79 -4.46
C THR A 222 -19.90 3.45 -3.52
N ILE A 223 -19.41 4.45 -2.81
CA ILE A 223 -18.36 4.35 -1.80
C ILE A 223 -18.95 4.85 -0.49
N ARG A 224 -18.82 4.07 0.58
CA ARG A 224 -19.24 4.47 1.91
C ARG A 224 -18.09 4.26 2.88
N THR A 225 -17.66 5.35 3.49
CA THR A 225 -16.73 5.34 4.62
C THR A 225 -17.49 5.74 5.88
N ASN A 226 -16.81 5.71 7.03
CA ASN A 226 -17.40 6.17 8.30
C ASN A 226 -17.75 7.67 8.28
N GLU A 227 -17.10 8.44 7.42
CA GLU A 227 -17.21 9.89 7.39
C GLU A 227 -18.12 10.41 6.27
N VAL A 228 -18.15 9.72 5.12
CA VAL A 228 -18.87 10.19 3.94
C VAL A 228 -19.37 9.06 3.04
N SER A 229 -20.50 9.30 2.38
CA SER A 229 -21.00 8.49 1.27
C SER A 229 -20.72 9.24 -0.04
N LEU A 230 -20.24 8.54 -1.06
CA LEU A 230 -19.94 9.09 -2.38
C LEU A 230 -20.60 8.19 -3.42
N LYS A 231 -21.50 8.76 -4.21
CA LYS A 231 -22.15 8.12 -5.35
C LYS A 231 -21.67 8.82 -6.62
N ILE A 232 -21.09 8.07 -7.53
CA ILE A 232 -20.61 8.59 -8.83
C ILE A 232 -21.36 7.86 -9.92
N SER A 233 -22.27 8.58 -10.57
CA SER A 233 -23.02 8.12 -11.73
C SER A 233 -22.30 8.54 -12.99
N GLY A 234 -22.24 7.68 -13.99
CA GLY A 234 -21.55 7.93 -15.25
C GLY A 234 -21.33 6.66 -16.06
N ASP A 235 -20.67 6.79 -17.20
CA ASP A 235 -20.28 5.62 -17.97
C ASP A 235 -19.04 4.97 -17.33
N ILE A 236 -19.10 3.66 -17.07
CA ILE A 236 -18.00 2.92 -16.47
C ILE A 236 -17.36 2.06 -17.53
N VAL A 237 -16.08 2.31 -17.79
CA VAL A 237 -15.28 1.60 -18.79
C VAL A 237 -14.34 0.66 -18.08
N TYR A 238 -14.52 -0.63 -18.33
CA TYR A 238 -13.63 -1.68 -17.86
C TYR A 238 -12.52 -1.92 -18.89
N ILE A 239 -11.26 -1.79 -18.47
CA ILE A 239 -10.09 -2.11 -19.29
C ILE A 239 -9.46 -3.38 -18.74
N ASP A 240 -9.32 -4.39 -19.58
CA ASP A 240 -8.70 -5.68 -19.23
C ASP A 240 -7.46 -5.88 -20.13
N ASP A 241 -6.35 -6.36 -19.55
CA ASP A 241 -5.13 -6.73 -20.28
C ASP A 241 -5.33 -8.01 -21.11
N TYR A 242 -6.38 -8.81 -20.84
CA TYR A 242 -6.68 -10.06 -21.55
C TYR A 242 -7.43 -9.89 -22.88
N VAL A 243 -7.42 -8.71 -23.50
CA VAL A 243 -7.83 -8.60 -24.92
C VAL A 243 -6.72 -9.16 -25.81
N THR A 244 -6.59 -10.49 -25.76
CA THR A 244 -6.10 -11.25 -26.90
C THR A 244 -7.06 -10.92 -28.03
N PRO A 245 -6.62 -10.39 -29.19
CA PRO A 245 -7.49 -10.33 -30.34
C PRO A 245 -7.74 -11.79 -30.73
N TYR A 246 -8.88 -12.35 -30.33
CA TYR A 246 -9.44 -13.47 -31.05
C TYR A 246 -9.78 -12.94 -32.44
N LYS A 247 -8.87 -13.17 -33.37
CA LYS A 247 -9.14 -13.17 -34.81
C LYS A 247 -10.05 -14.33 -35.17
#